data_AF-A0A972LJH1-F1
#
_entry.id   AF-A0A972LJH1-F1
#
_cell.length_a   1.000
_cell.length_b   1.000
_cell.length_c   1.000
_cell.angle_alpha   90.00
_cell.angle_beta   90.00
_cell.angle_gamma   90.00
#
_symmetry.space_group_name_H-M   'P 1'
#
loop_
_entity.id
_entity.type
_entity.pdbx_description
1 polymer ?
#
loop_
_entity_poly.entity_id
_entity_poly.type
_entity_poly.pdbx_seq_one_letter_code
_entity_poly.pdbx_strand_id
1 'polypeptide(L)' 'MAYLAAIIDWHSKAVLSHKISNSMDSALVMDVLEQALLCYGTPEIFNTDQGEPIPQ' A
#
# COMPACT_ATOMS: atom_id res chain seq x y z
N MET A 1 -8.64 1.38 -17.52
CA MET A 1 -9.06 1.40 -16.10
C MET A 1 -7.92 2.02 -15.31
N ALA A 2 -8.18 2.72 -14.21
CA ALA A 2 -7.13 3.32 -13.39
C ALA A 2 -7.21 2.76 -11.97
N TYR A 3 -6.06 2.36 -11.43
CA TYR A 3 -5.91 1.81 -10.09
C TYR A 3 -4.90 2.67 -9.32
N LEU A 4 -5.21 2.96 -8.07
CA LEU A 4 -4.35 3.71 -7.15
C LEU A 4 -3.89 2.76 -6.04
N ALA A 5 -2.59 2.67 -5.82
CA ALA A 5 -2.02 2.12 -4.59
C ALA A 5 -1.43 3.26 -3.77
N ALA A 6 -1.64 3.23 -2.46
CA ALA A 6 -1.13 4.24 -1.53
C ALA A 6 -0.75 3.58 -0.19
N ILE A 7 0.36 4.02 0.40
CA ILE A 7 0.72 3.73 1.79
C ILE A 7 0.41 4.99 2.60
N ILE A 8 -0.36 4.82 3.68
CA ILE A 8 -0.89 5.92 4.49
C ILE A 8 -0.42 5.72 5.93
N ASP A 9 0.13 6.77 6.53
CA ASP A 9 0.34 6.79 7.98
C ASP A 9 -0.99 6.93 8.71
N TRP A 10 -1.26 6.01 9.64
CA TRP A 10 -2.54 5.96 10.33
C TRP A 10 -2.75 7.14 11.28
N HIS A 11 -1.68 7.63 11.93
CA HIS A 11 -1.78 8.70 12.92
C HIS A 11 -1.97 10.07 12.26
N SER A 12 -1.08 10.44 11.34
CA SER A 12 -1.09 11.74 10.66
C SER A 12 -2.02 11.82 9.45
N LYS A 13 -2.49 10.67 8.94
CA LYS A 13 -3.21 10.55 7.67
C LYS A 13 -2.39 10.99 6.44
N ALA A 14 -1.07 11.12 6.57
CA ALA A 14 -0.20 11.44 5.45
C ALA A 14 -0.12 10.28 4.46
N VAL A 15 -0.17 10.59 3.16
CA VAL A 15 0.18 9.63 2.10
C VAL A 15 1.71 9.60 2.00
N LEU A 16 2.31 8.49 2.41
CA LEU A 16 3.77 8.30 2.42
C LEU A 16 4.30 7.98 1.01
N SER A 17 3.52 7.25 0.22
CA SER A 17 3.85 6.90 -1.16
C SER A 17 2.56 6.54 -1.91
N HIS A 18 2.52 6.81 -3.22
CA HIS A 18 1.41 6.38 -4.07
C HIS A 18 1.83 6.19 -5.53
N LYS A 19 1.05 5.40 -6.28
CA LYS A 19 1.23 5.19 -7.73
C LYS A 19 -0.10 4.89 -8.40
N ILE A 20 -0.27 5.40 -9.62
CA ILE A 20 -1.41 5.10 -10.50
C ILE A 20 -0.97 4.12 -11.59
N SER A 21 -1.78 3.11 -11.87
CA SER A 21 -1.54 2.13 -12.93
C SER A 21 -2.81 1.81 -13.71
N ASN A 22 -2.64 1.37 -14.95
CA ASN A 22 -3.74 0.84 -15.76
C ASN A 22 -4.02 -0.65 -15.49
N SER A 23 -3.16 -1.31 -14.72
CA SER A 23 -3.26 -2.72 -14.32
C SER A 23 -3.26 -2.83 -12.79
N MET A 24 -4.14 -3.67 -12.26
CA MET A 24 -4.14 -4.07 -10.84
C MET A 24 -3.33 -5.37 -10.73
N ASP A 25 -2.12 -5.26 -10.21
CA ASP A 25 -1.24 -6.39 -9.92
C ASP A 25 -0.50 -6.15 -8.59
N SER A 26 0.15 -7.20 -8.06
CA SER A 26 0.92 -7.09 -6.82
C SER A 26 2.14 -6.18 -6.95
N ALA A 27 2.71 -6.05 -8.16
CA ALA A 27 3.88 -5.20 -8.39
C ALA A 27 3.55 -3.72 -8.14
N LEU A 28 2.34 -3.27 -8.52
CA LEU A 28 1.87 -1.93 -8.19
C LEU A 28 1.94 -1.63 -6.69
N VAL A 29 1.45 -2.54 -5.85
CA VAL A 29 1.42 -2.33 -4.39
C VAL A 29 2.82 -2.46 -3.78
N MET A 30 3.62 -3.43 -4.25
CA MET A 30 4.99 -3.64 -3.76
C MET A 30 5.89 -2.43 -4.07
N ASP A 31 5.80 -1.86 -5.27
CA ASP A 31 6.54 -0.66 -5.64
C ASP A 31 6.24 0.49 -4.66
N VAL A 32 4.96 0.72 -4.35
CA VAL A 32 4.55 1.81 -3.46
C VAL A 32 5.01 1.55 -2.03
N LEU A 33 4.93 0.31 -1.56
CA LEU A 33 5.42 -0.12 -0.26
C LEU A 33 6.93 0.07 -0.11
N GLU A 34 7.72 -0.41 -1.07
CA GLU A 34 9.17 -0.28 -1.05
C GLU A 34 9.61 1.19 -0.98
N GLN A 35 8.97 2.06 -1.77
CA GLN A 35 9.25 3.50 -1.73
C GLN A 35 8.93 4.12 -0.35
N ALA A 36 7.82 3.73 0.28
CA ALA A 36 7.50 4.20 1.62
C ALA A 36 8.52 3.70 2.66
N LEU A 37 8.91 2.43 2.60
CA LEU A 37 9.90 1.86 3.52
C LEU A 37 11.28 2.49 3.35
N LEU A 38 11.70 2.79 2.12
CA LEU A 38 12.97 3.47 1.84
C LEU A 38 13.02 4.89 2.42
N CYS A 39 11.90 5.63 2.34
CA CYS A 39 11.83 7.03 2.78
C CYS A 39 11.56 7.17 4.28
N TYR A 40 10.76 6.28 4.87
CA TYR A 40 10.21 6.43 6.23
C TYR A 40 10.60 5.29 7.19
N GLY A 41 11.27 4.24 6.69
CA GLY A 41 11.64 3.07 7.47
C GLY A 41 10.48 2.09 7.68
N THR A 42 10.76 1.01 8.41
CA THR A 42 9.76 -0.01 8.74
C THR A 42 8.88 0.47 9.90
N PRO A 43 7.54 0.48 9.73
CA PRO A 43 6.64 0.83 10.82
C PRO A 43 6.62 -0.29 11.88
N GLU A 44 6.27 0.06 13.11
CA GLU A 44 6.05 -0.94 14.18
C GLU A 44 4.81 -1.81 13.91
N ILE A 45 3.76 -1.21 13.34
CA ILE A 45 2.51 -1.88 12.98
C ILE A 45 2.23 -1.62 11.50
N PHE A 46 2.12 -2.69 10.72
CA PHE A 46 1.76 -2.64 9.31
C PHE A 46 0.45 -3.39 9.09
N ASN A 47 -0.58 -2.68 8.64
CA ASN A 47 -1.89 -3.27 8.36
C ASN A 47 -2.09 -3.42 6.86
N THR A 48 -2.64 -4.56 6.46
CA THR A 48 -3.16 -4.79 5.11
C THR A 48 -4.62 -5.21 5.22
N ASP A 49 -5.50 -4.56 4.47
CA ASP A 49 -6.95 -4.74 4.51
C ASP A 49 -7.46 -5.89 3.62
N GLN A 50 -6.57 -6.79 3.16
CA GLN A 50 -7.02 -8.06 2.58
C GLN A 50 -7.73 -8.89 3.66
N GLY A 51 -9.06 -8.82 3.70
CA GLY A 51 -9.88 -9.76 4.44
C GLY A 51 -9.57 -11.19 4.00
N GLU A 52 -9.61 -12.14 4.95
CA GLU A 52 -9.44 -13.55 4.63
C GLU A 52 -10.48 -13.99 3.57
N PRO A 53 -10.11 -14.84 2.61
CA PRO A 53 -11.11 -15.51 1.79
C PRO A 53 -12.00 -16.34 2.73
N ILE A 54 -13.27 -15.94 2.88
CA ILE A 54 -14.26 -16.75 3.58
C ILE A 54 -14.37 -18.06 2.79
N PRO A 55 -14.13 -19.24 3.39
CA PRO A 55 -14.38 -20.51 2.70
C PRO A 55 -15.86 -20.58 2.39
N GLN A 56 -16.22 -20.93 1.14
CA GLN A 56 -17.59 -21.25 0.77
C GLN A 56 -18.11 -22.46 1.56
#